data_AF-A0A7J7Y150-F1
#
_entry.id   AF-A0A7J7Y150-F1
#
_cell.length_a   1.000
_cell.length_b   1.000
_cell.length_c   1.000
_cell.angle_alpha   90.00
_cell.angle_beta   90.00
_cell.angle_gamma   90.00
#
_symmetry.space_group_name_H-M   'P 1'
#
loop_
_entity.id
_entity.type
_entity.pdbx_description
1 polymer ?
#
loop_
_entity_poly.entity_id
_entity_poly.type
_entity_poly.pdbx_seq_one_letter_code
_entity_poly.pdbx_strand_id
1 'polypeptide(L)'
;MGSVADTVARVLRGCLENMPAADCIPREQLSTSFQWVTKWVDYSNKYGFGYQLSDHTVGVLFNNGAHMSLLPDKRTVHYYAELGQCSVFTATAAPEQFISQVTVLKYFSHYMEENLMDGGDLPSVTDTRRPRLYLLQWLKSDKALMMLFNDGTFQVNFYHDHTKVILCSQDEEYLLTYINEDRLSTTFRLTTLLVSGCAPELKQRLEYALNMLLQRCN
;
A
#
# COMPACT_ATOMS: atom_id res chain seq x y z
N MET A 1 12.81 -15.46 -12.83
CA MET A 1 12.16 -14.13 -12.82
C MET A 1 11.91 -13.79 -11.37
N GLY A 2 12.38 -12.65 -10.87
CA GLY A 2 12.20 -12.28 -9.45
C GLY A 2 10.73 -11.98 -9.15
N SER A 3 10.32 -12.23 -7.91
CA SER A 3 9.00 -11.83 -7.41
C SER A 3 8.81 -10.31 -7.45
N VAL A 4 7.57 -9.83 -7.31
CA VAL A 4 7.28 -8.38 -7.17
C VAL A 4 8.11 -7.78 -6.02
N ALA A 5 8.22 -8.51 -4.90
CA ALA A 5 9.03 -8.10 -3.75
C ALA A 5 10.51 -7.94 -4.13
N ASP A 6 11.10 -8.87 -4.86
CA ASP A 6 12.52 -8.80 -5.26
C ASP A 6 12.82 -7.56 -6.13
N THR A 7 11.86 -7.16 -6.96
CA THR A 7 11.98 -5.95 -7.79
C THR A 7 11.99 -4.69 -6.91
N VAL A 8 11.04 -4.57 -5.98
CA VAL A 8 11.00 -3.45 -5.02
C VAL A 8 12.25 -3.44 -4.14
N ALA A 9 12.69 -4.60 -3.65
CA ALA A 9 13.91 -4.76 -2.84
C ALA A 9 15.14 -4.22 -3.58
N ARG A 10 15.31 -4.65 -4.83
CA ARG A 10 16.47 -4.30 -5.66
C ARG A 10 16.54 -2.79 -5.91
N VAL A 11 15.39 -2.19 -6.23
CA VAL A 11 15.27 -0.76 -6.51
C VAL A 11 15.56 0.07 -5.25
N LEU A 12 14.92 -0.27 -4.13
CA LEU A 12 15.11 0.45 -2.87
C LEU A 12 16.54 0.30 -2.33
N ARG A 13 17.08 -0.93 -2.36
CA ARG A 13 18.48 -1.21 -1.99
C ARG A 13 19.45 -0.41 -2.85
N GLY A 14 19.26 -0.42 -4.17
CA GLY A 14 20.10 0.32 -5.10
C GLY A 14 20.13 1.81 -4.80
N CYS A 15 18.98 2.40 -4.43
CA CYS A 15 18.94 3.80 -3.99
C CYS A 15 19.71 4.01 -2.68
N LEU A 16 19.44 3.19 -1.66
CA LEU A 16 20.04 3.33 -0.32
C LEU A 16 21.55 3.18 -0.30
N GLU A 17 22.09 2.24 -1.10
CA GLU A 17 23.53 1.95 -1.17
C GLU A 17 24.32 3.03 -1.93
N ASN A 18 23.67 3.75 -2.85
CA ASN A 18 24.35 4.68 -3.77
C ASN A 18 24.02 6.16 -3.53
N MET A 19 23.00 6.49 -2.73
CA MET A 19 22.66 7.88 -2.42
C MET A 19 23.69 8.52 -1.47
N PRO A 20 24.06 9.80 -1.68
CA PRO A 20 24.97 10.50 -0.79
C PRO A 20 24.33 10.77 0.58
N ALA A 21 25.16 11.09 1.57
CA ALA A 21 24.67 11.66 2.83
C ALA A 21 24.15 13.08 2.58
N ALA A 22 23.00 13.41 3.19
CA ALA A 22 22.41 14.74 3.13
C ALA A 22 21.69 15.05 4.45
N ASP A 23 21.59 16.34 4.79
CA ASP A 23 20.93 16.79 6.01
C ASP A 23 19.47 17.21 5.77
N CYS A 24 19.05 17.31 4.51
CA CYS A 24 17.72 17.79 4.13
C CYS A 24 17.05 16.92 3.08
N ILE A 25 15.74 17.07 3.00
CA ILE A 25 14.90 16.46 1.97
C ILE A 25 15.17 17.15 0.62
N PRO A 26 15.16 16.44 -0.53
CA PRO A 26 15.32 17.06 -1.84
C PRO A 26 14.33 18.19 -2.10
N ARG A 27 14.82 19.27 -2.72
CA ARG A 27 13.98 20.44 -3.07
C ARG A 27 13.02 20.18 -4.22
N GLU A 28 13.44 19.34 -5.16
CA GLU A 28 12.60 18.94 -6.28
C GLU A 28 11.53 17.96 -5.78
N GLN A 29 10.30 18.46 -5.74
CA GLN A 29 9.13 17.72 -5.27
C GLN A 29 8.12 17.63 -6.41
N LEU A 30 7.40 16.52 -6.44
CA LEU A 30 6.34 16.26 -7.41
C LEU A 30 4.97 16.42 -6.76
N SER A 31 4.07 17.08 -7.47
CA SER A 31 2.63 16.98 -7.21
C SER A 31 2.07 15.92 -8.14
N THR A 32 1.76 14.75 -7.59
CA THR A 32 1.21 13.61 -8.32
C THR A 32 0.21 12.87 -7.45
N SER A 33 -0.61 12.03 -8.09
CA SER A 33 -1.60 11.21 -7.43
C SER A 33 -1.43 9.75 -7.88
N PHE A 34 -1.45 8.84 -6.92
CA PHE A 34 -1.42 7.39 -7.13
C PHE A 34 -2.29 6.69 -6.08
N GLN A 35 -2.57 5.41 -6.29
CA GLN A 35 -3.31 4.62 -5.31
C GLN A 35 -2.41 4.22 -4.14
N TRP A 36 -2.86 4.46 -2.92
CA TRP A 36 -2.16 4.10 -1.68
C TRP A 36 -3.16 3.79 -0.57
N VAL A 37 -2.72 3.17 0.52
CA VAL A 37 -3.59 2.76 1.63
C VAL A 37 -3.82 3.91 2.61
N THR A 38 -5.05 4.42 2.65
CA THR A 38 -5.47 5.49 3.56
C THR A 38 -5.86 4.97 4.93
N LYS A 39 -6.47 3.77 4.99
CA LYS A 39 -6.96 3.12 6.22
C LYS A 39 -6.67 1.63 6.19
N TRP A 40 -6.47 1.02 7.34
CA TRP A 40 -6.25 -0.42 7.47
C TRP A 40 -6.75 -0.95 8.80
N VAL A 41 -7.12 -2.23 8.81
CA VAL A 41 -7.63 -2.95 9.98
C VAL A 41 -7.08 -4.37 9.95
N ASP A 42 -6.37 -4.75 11.00
CA ASP A 42 -5.90 -6.11 11.20
C ASP A 42 -6.92 -6.89 12.05
N TYR A 43 -7.63 -7.81 11.41
CA TYR A 43 -8.50 -8.81 12.07
C TYR A 43 -8.07 -10.22 11.64
N SER A 44 -6.76 -10.44 11.50
CA SER A 44 -6.18 -11.70 11.03
C SER A 44 -6.38 -12.86 12.00
N ASN A 45 -6.64 -12.61 13.28
CA ASN A 45 -7.00 -13.64 14.25
C ASN A 45 -8.33 -14.35 13.92
N LYS A 46 -9.18 -13.78 13.05
CA LYS A 46 -10.47 -14.39 12.68
C LYS A 46 -10.75 -14.42 11.19
N TYR A 47 -10.51 -13.32 10.47
CA TYR A 47 -10.95 -13.17 9.09
C TYR A 47 -9.81 -12.90 8.12
N GLY A 48 -8.98 -11.90 8.44
CA GLY A 48 -7.95 -11.41 7.52
C GLY A 48 -7.61 -9.95 7.75
N PHE A 49 -6.98 -9.35 6.76
CA PHE A 49 -6.49 -7.99 6.79
C PHE A 49 -7.29 -7.11 5.83
N GLY A 50 -7.95 -6.09 6.38
CA GLY A 50 -8.74 -5.12 5.62
C GLY A 50 -7.99 -3.81 5.39
N TYR A 51 -8.20 -3.19 4.24
CA TYR A 51 -7.61 -1.89 3.91
C TYR A 51 -8.55 -1.07 3.01
N GLN A 52 -8.38 0.24 3.04
CA GLN A 52 -9.02 1.18 2.13
C GLN A 52 -7.95 1.93 1.33
N LEU A 53 -8.15 2.01 0.02
CA LEU A 53 -7.29 2.77 -0.89
C LEU A 53 -7.74 4.24 -0.98
N SER A 54 -6.88 5.08 -1.55
CA SER A 54 -7.13 6.50 -1.78
C SER A 54 -8.29 6.78 -2.74
N ASP A 55 -8.71 5.80 -3.55
CA ASP A 55 -9.89 5.90 -4.43
C ASP A 55 -11.19 5.43 -3.74
N HIS A 56 -11.14 5.13 -2.44
CA HIS A 56 -12.22 4.56 -1.61
C HIS A 56 -12.58 3.09 -1.89
N THR A 57 -11.78 2.38 -2.69
CA THR A 57 -11.87 0.92 -2.81
C THR A 57 -11.49 0.29 -1.47
N VAL A 58 -12.33 -0.62 -0.98
CA VAL A 58 -12.07 -1.40 0.24
C VAL A 58 -11.64 -2.81 -0.15
N GLY A 59 -10.46 -3.24 0.26
CA GLY A 59 -9.94 -4.58 0.02
C GLY A 59 -9.82 -5.39 1.31
N VAL A 60 -9.95 -6.72 1.19
CA VAL A 60 -9.67 -7.68 2.26
C VAL A 60 -8.83 -8.81 1.69
N LEU A 61 -7.66 -9.04 2.30
CA LEU A 61 -6.88 -10.26 2.12
C LEU A 61 -7.27 -11.24 3.22
N PHE A 62 -7.99 -12.29 2.87
CA PHE A 62 -8.44 -13.32 3.81
C PHE A 62 -7.29 -14.24 4.22
N ASN A 63 -7.42 -14.87 5.38
CA ASN A 63 -6.42 -15.81 5.90
C ASN A 63 -6.18 -17.03 4.99
N ASN A 64 -7.15 -17.37 4.13
CA ASN A 64 -7.05 -18.45 3.17
C ASN A 64 -6.40 -18.02 1.84
N GLY A 65 -5.76 -16.84 1.78
CA GLY A 65 -5.07 -16.33 0.60
C GLY A 65 -5.98 -15.71 -0.47
N ALA A 66 -7.30 -15.86 -0.35
CA ALA A 66 -8.22 -15.20 -1.25
C ALA A 66 -8.30 -13.69 -0.98
N HIS A 67 -8.54 -12.92 -2.03
CA HIS A 67 -8.68 -11.47 -1.94
C HIS A 67 -10.05 -11.02 -2.47
N MET A 68 -10.66 -10.05 -1.79
CA MET A 68 -11.85 -9.36 -2.30
C MET A 68 -11.70 -7.85 -2.20
N SER A 69 -12.18 -7.15 -3.23
CA SER A 69 -12.34 -5.69 -3.23
C SER A 69 -13.79 -5.29 -3.44
N LEU A 70 -14.28 -4.37 -2.62
CA LEU A 70 -15.50 -3.60 -2.83
C LEU A 70 -15.12 -2.26 -3.47
N LEU A 71 -15.63 -2.02 -4.68
CA LEU A 71 -15.34 -0.80 -5.42
C LEU A 71 -15.96 0.45 -4.76
N PRO A 72 -15.55 1.66 -5.18
CA PRO A 72 -16.04 2.92 -4.59
C PRO A 72 -17.56 3.12 -4.74
N ASP A 73 -18.17 2.46 -5.73
CA ASP A 73 -19.64 2.44 -5.91
C ASP A 73 -20.39 1.68 -4.80
N LYS A 74 -19.67 1.01 -3.88
CA LYS A 74 -20.16 0.15 -2.80
C LYS A 74 -21.08 -0.97 -3.27
N ARG A 75 -21.03 -1.32 -4.55
CA ARG A 75 -21.91 -2.30 -5.21
C ARG A 75 -21.12 -3.39 -5.89
N THR A 76 -20.03 -3.05 -6.55
CA THR A 76 -19.27 -4.00 -7.37
C THR A 76 -18.19 -4.67 -6.52
N VAL A 77 -18.17 -6.00 -6.55
CA VAL A 77 -17.17 -6.83 -5.85
C VAL A 77 -16.27 -7.49 -6.89
N HIS A 78 -14.96 -7.33 -6.70
CA HIS A 78 -13.95 -8.12 -7.37
C HIS A 78 -13.44 -9.19 -6.40
N TYR A 79 -13.43 -10.44 -6.82
CA TYR A 79 -12.85 -11.56 -6.09
C TYR A 79 -11.65 -12.10 -6.87
N TYR A 80 -10.52 -12.26 -6.20
CA TYR A 80 -9.33 -12.90 -6.72
C TYR A 80 -9.06 -14.15 -5.87
N ALA A 81 -9.16 -15.32 -6.50
CA ALA A 81 -8.75 -16.58 -5.87
C ALA A 81 -7.22 -16.63 -5.73
N GLU A 82 -6.73 -17.51 -4.86
CA GLU A 82 -5.29 -17.73 -4.64
C GLU A 82 -4.53 -18.07 -5.94
N LEU A 83 -5.19 -18.76 -6.88
CA LEU A 83 -4.65 -19.12 -8.19
C LEU A 83 -4.84 -18.04 -9.27
N GLY A 84 -5.20 -16.81 -8.88
CA GLY A 84 -5.35 -15.67 -9.78
C GLY A 84 -6.65 -15.65 -10.60
N GLN A 85 -7.59 -16.55 -10.34
CA GLN A 85 -8.92 -16.50 -10.97
C GLN A 85 -9.69 -15.26 -10.48
N CYS A 86 -10.10 -14.41 -11.42
CA CYS A 86 -10.86 -13.21 -11.13
C CYS A 86 -12.35 -13.45 -11.39
N SER A 87 -13.20 -13.14 -10.42
CA SER A 87 -14.66 -13.12 -10.56
C SER A 87 -15.19 -11.75 -10.18
N VAL A 88 -16.14 -11.24 -10.95
CA VAL A 88 -16.79 -9.94 -10.69
C VAL A 88 -18.29 -10.16 -10.56
N PHE A 89 -18.87 -9.65 -9.48
CA PHE A 89 -20.30 -9.74 -9.19
C PHE A 89 -20.74 -8.56 -8.32
N THR A 90 -22.04 -8.39 -8.15
CA THR A 90 -22.56 -7.34 -7.26
C THR A 90 -22.68 -7.85 -5.83
N ALA A 91 -22.46 -6.97 -4.85
CA ALA A 91 -22.54 -7.27 -3.44
C ALA A 91 -23.95 -7.66 -2.96
N THR A 92 -24.99 -7.42 -3.77
CA THR A 92 -26.39 -7.78 -3.52
C THR A 92 -26.80 -9.09 -4.19
N ALA A 93 -26.12 -9.49 -5.27
CA ALA A 93 -26.35 -10.74 -5.98
C ALA A 93 -25.08 -11.63 -5.94
N ALA A 94 -24.43 -11.69 -4.79
CA ALA A 94 -23.25 -12.51 -4.59
C ALA A 94 -23.63 -14.00 -4.68
N PRO A 95 -22.86 -14.83 -5.42
CA PRO A 95 -23.02 -16.28 -5.41
C PRO A 95 -22.96 -16.84 -3.98
N GLU A 96 -23.71 -17.91 -3.71
CA GLU A 96 -23.87 -18.47 -2.35
C GLU A 96 -22.54 -18.73 -1.63
N GLN A 97 -21.57 -19.26 -2.37
CA GLN A 97 -20.21 -19.56 -1.88
C GLN A 97 -19.44 -18.33 -1.38
N PHE A 98 -19.80 -17.12 -1.82
CA PHE A 98 -19.12 -15.86 -1.47
C PHE A 98 -19.86 -15.02 -0.43
N ILE A 99 -21.08 -15.40 -0.02
CA ILE A 99 -21.92 -14.59 0.88
C ILE A 99 -21.20 -14.26 2.19
N SER A 100 -20.55 -15.25 2.82
CA SER A 100 -19.84 -15.07 4.08
C SER A 100 -18.68 -14.06 3.95
N GLN A 101 -17.87 -14.18 2.90
CA GLN A 101 -16.76 -13.28 2.62
C GLN A 101 -17.23 -11.87 2.27
N VAL A 102 -18.32 -11.74 1.51
CA VAL A 102 -18.95 -10.44 1.19
C VAL A 102 -19.47 -9.75 2.45
N THR A 103 -20.06 -10.50 3.39
CA THR A 103 -20.50 -9.95 4.68
C THR A 103 -19.31 -9.41 5.48
N VAL A 104 -18.20 -10.14 5.54
CA VAL A 104 -16.96 -9.67 6.19
C VAL A 104 -16.40 -8.44 5.49
N LEU A 105 -16.38 -8.40 4.16
CA LEU A 105 -15.95 -7.24 3.37
C LEU A 105 -16.79 -5.99 3.69
N LYS A 106 -18.12 -6.13 3.77
CA LYS A 106 -19.02 -5.04 4.18
C LYS A 106 -18.75 -4.58 5.61
N TYR A 107 -18.48 -5.52 6.53
CA TYR A 107 -18.11 -5.20 7.90
C TYR A 107 -16.83 -4.35 7.97
N PHE A 108 -15.76 -4.74 7.26
CA PHE A 108 -14.54 -3.93 7.17
C PHE A 108 -14.80 -2.56 6.56
N SER A 109 -15.57 -2.48 5.47
CA SER A 109 -15.91 -1.20 4.83
C SER A 109 -16.61 -0.26 5.81
N HIS A 110 -17.63 -0.75 6.50
CA HIS A 110 -18.39 0.06 7.45
C HIS A 110 -17.53 0.49 8.65
N TYR A 111 -16.73 -0.43 9.21
CA TYR A 111 -15.85 -0.12 10.32
C TYR A 111 -14.84 0.99 9.97
N MET A 112 -14.18 0.90 8.80
CA MET A 112 -13.20 1.89 8.36
C MET A 112 -13.83 3.26 8.06
N GLU A 113 -15.07 3.28 7.61
CA GLU A 113 -15.81 4.51 7.36
C GLU A 113 -16.15 5.24 8.67
N GLU A 114 -16.63 4.52 9.69
CA GLU A 114 -17.08 5.12 10.95
C GLU A 114 -15.95 5.42 11.94
N ASN A 115 -14.89 4.61 11.98
CA ASN A 115 -13.95 4.62 13.12
C ASN A 115 -12.56 5.17 12.78
N LEU A 116 -12.22 5.34 11.50
CA LEU A 116 -10.87 5.69 11.08
C LEU A 116 -10.85 6.98 10.26
N MET A 117 -9.79 7.77 10.43
CA MET A 117 -9.47 8.94 9.62
C MET A 117 -8.49 8.58 8.50
N ASP A 118 -8.43 9.39 7.45
CA ASP A 118 -7.45 9.19 6.37
C ASP A 118 -6.01 9.43 6.84
N GLY A 119 -5.08 8.66 6.27
CA GLY A 119 -3.69 8.61 6.71
C GLY A 119 -2.78 9.75 6.23
N GLY A 120 -3.25 10.72 5.44
CA GLY A 120 -2.42 11.67 4.70
C GLY A 120 -3.24 12.53 3.74
N ASP A 121 -2.61 13.56 3.15
CA ASP A 121 -3.25 14.61 2.35
C ASP A 121 -3.16 14.40 0.82
N LEU A 122 -2.62 13.28 0.36
CA LEU A 122 -2.50 12.96 -1.08
C LEU A 122 -3.89 12.95 -1.76
N PRO A 123 -4.04 13.61 -2.92
CA PRO A 123 -5.30 13.64 -3.65
C PRO A 123 -5.73 12.26 -4.13
N SER A 124 -7.05 12.03 -4.12
CA SER A 124 -7.66 10.78 -4.59
C SER A 124 -7.45 10.58 -6.10
N VAL A 125 -7.22 9.33 -6.51
CA VAL A 125 -7.06 8.94 -7.91
C VAL A 125 -8.33 8.26 -8.39
N THR A 126 -8.95 8.78 -9.44
CA THR A 126 -10.13 8.19 -10.09
C THR A 126 -9.86 7.66 -11.49
N ASP A 127 -8.59 7.36 -11.81
CA ASP A 127 -8.26 6.79 -13.12
C ASP A 127 -8.63 5.30 -13.19
N THR A 128 -9.86 5.07 -13.67
CA THR A 128 -10.43 3.74 -13.91
C THR A 128 -9.69 2.92 -14.97
N ARG A 129 -8.71 3.49 -15.69
CA ARG A 129 -7.94 2.80 -16.73
C ARG A 129 -6.76 2.00 -16.17
N ARG A 130 -6.32 2.27 -14.94
CA ARG A 130 -5.22 1.53 -14.31
C ARG A 130 -5.72 0.18 -13.75
N PRO A 131 -4.89 -0.88 -13.82
CA PRO A 131 -5.18 -2.14 -13.15
C PRO A 131 -5.45 -1.89 -11.66
N ARG A 132 -6.51 -2.48 -11.11
CA ARG A 132 -6.89 -2.25 -9.72
C ARG A 132 -5.88 -2.89 -8.77
N LEU A 133 -5.51 -2.15 -7.72
CA LEU A 133 -4.63 -2.67 -6.69
C LEU A 133 -5.32 -3.73 -5.82
N TYR A 134 -4.62 -4.84 -5.62
CA TYR A 134 -4.91 -5.82 -4.58
C TYR A 134 -3.66 -6.17 -3.79
N LEU A 135 -3.84 -6.37 -2.49
CA LEU A 135 -2.76 -6.64 -1.56
C LEU A 135 -2.24 -8.06 -1.79
N LEU A 136 -0.95 -8.18 -2.13
CA LEU A 136 -0.29 -9.48 -2.24
C LEU A 136 0.13 -10.00 -0.87
N GLN A 137 0.69 -9.12 -0.05
CA GLN A 137 1.22 -9.49 1.25
C GLN A 137 1.28 -8.29 2.19
N TRP A 138 1.28 -8.61 3.47
CA TRP A 138 1.55 -7.67 4.55
C TRP A 138 2.41 -8.33 5.63
N LEU A 139 3.09 -7.50 6.41
CA LEU A 139 3.89 -7.92 7.55
C LEU A 139 3.78 -6.87 8.64
N LYS A 140 3.53 -7.31 9.87
CA LYS A 140 3.60 -6.47 11.05
C LYS A 140 4.87 -6.75 11.84
N SER A 141 5.48 -5.68 12.31
CA SER A 141 6.51 -5.70 13.36
C SER A 141 5.97 -5.01 14.61
N ASP A 142 6.80 -4.83 15.62
CA ASP A 142 6.53 -3.97 16.78
C ASP A 142 6.52 -2.47 16.42
N LYS A 143 7.19 -2.06 15.33
CA LYS A 143 7.34 -0.64 14.96
C LYS A 143 6.51 -0.18 13.77
N ALA A 144 6.24 -1.07 12.82
CA ALA A 144 5.57 -0.71 11.59
C ALA A 144 4.79 -1.86 10.95
N LEU A 145 3.86 -1.47 10.07
CA LEU A 145 3.12 -2.31 9.15
C LEU A 145 3.67 -2.12 7.73
N MET A 146 4.04 -3.20 7.06
CA MET A 146 4.42 -3.25 5.66
C MET A 146 3.29 -3.86 4.82
N MET A 147 3.04 -3.29 3.64
CA MET A 147 2.05 -3.73 2.65
C MET A 147 2.68 -3.71 1.25
N LEU A 148 2.48 -4.76 0.46
CA LEU A 148 2.92 -4.85 -0.92
C LEU A 148 1.76 -5.27 -1.84
N PHE A 149 1.61 -4.55 -2.95
CA PHE A 149 0.53 -4.70 -3.91
C PHE A 149 0.98 -5.35 -5.21
N ASN A 150 0.01 -5.79 -6.02
CA ASN A 150 0.22 -6.53 -7.27
C ASN A 150 0.97 -5.78 -8.37
N ASP A 151 0.92 -4.45 -8.36
CA ASP A 151 1.65 -3.57 -9.29
C ASP A 151 3.07 -3.22 -8.79
N GLY A 152 3.45 -3.68 -7.60
CA GLY A 152 4.70 -3.31 -6.95
C GLY A 152 4.63 -2.06 -6.08
N THR A 153 3.45 -1.45 -5.91
CA THR A 153 3.24 -0.41 -4.90
C THR A 153 3.55 -0.99 -3.52
N PHE A 154 4.44 -0.32 -2.80
CA PHE A 154 4.98 -0.75 -1.52
C PHE A 154 4.79 0.35 -0.50
N GLN A 155 4.19 0.03 0.64
CA GLN A 155 3.87 1.00 1.67
C GLN A 155 4.26 0.50 3.06
N VAL A 156 4.89 1.36 3.84
CA VAL A 156 5.23 1.10 5.25
C VAL A 156 4.66 2.22 6.12
N ASN A 157 3.88 1.85 7.13
CA ASN A 157 3.26 2.75 8.10
C ASN A 157 3.88 2.53 9.48
N PHE A 158 4.48 3.56 10.06
CA PHE A 158 5.10 3.52 11.39
C PHE A 158 4.08 3.87 12.47
N TYR A 159 4.06 3.12 13.57
CA TYR A 159 3.01 3.24 14.58
C TYR A 159 3.17 4.42 15.51
N HIS A 160 4.40 4.69 15.95
CA HIS A 160 4.69 5.65 17.01
C HIS A 160 4.39 7.10 16.61
N ASP A 161 4.78 7.48 15.40
CA ASP A 161 4.74 8.85 14.89
C ASP A 161 3.77 9.03 13.70
N HIS A 162 3.09 7.95 13.32
CA HIS A 162 2.15 7.91 12.19
C HIS A 162 2.75 8.28 10.82
N THR A 163 4.07 8.32 10.69
CA THR A 163 4.76 8.56 9.43
C THR A 163 4.60 7.38 8.47
N LYS A 164 4.72 7.66 7.17
CA LYS A 164 4.54 6.63 6.12
C LYS A 164 5.55 6.82 5.01
N VAL A 165 5.98 5.71 4.44
CA VAL A 165 6.78 5.67 3.22
C VAL A 165 5.99 4.88 2.18
N ILE A 166 5.84 5.44 0.99
CA ILE A 166 5.18 4.79 -0.14
C ILE A 166 6.14 4.84 -1.33
N LEU A 167 6.43 3.68 -1.91
CA LEU A 167 7.19 3.54 -3.16
C LEU A 167 6.23 2.98 -4.22
N CYS A 168 6.08 3.69 -5.33
CA CYS A 168 5.25 3.26 -6.44
C CYS A 168 5.98 3.47 -7.77
N SER A 169 5.45 2.90 -8.85
CA SER A 169 5.94 3.10 -10.21
C SER A 169 4.87 3.79 -11.04
N GLN A 170 5.21 4.91 -11.66
CA GLN A 170 4.32 5.67 -12.53
C GLN A 170 5.09 6.09 -13.78
N ASP A 171 4.52 5.84 -14.97
CA ASP A 171 5.13 6.18 -16.26
C ASP A 171 6.59 5.66 -16.38
N GLU A 172 6.82 4.42 -15.92
CA GLU A 172 8.12 3.74 -15.86
C GLU A 172 9.17 4.39 -14.92
N GLU A 173 8.76 5.37 -14.11
CA GLU A 173 9.60 5.98 -13.08
C GLU A 173 9.18 5.53 -11.67
N TYR A 174 10.17 5.29 -10.80
CA TYR A 174 9.93 5.03 -9.38
C TYR A 174 9.79 6.32 -8.60
N LEU A 175 8.69 6.44 -7.86
CA LEU A 175 8.38 7.58 -7.01
C LEU A 175 8.35 7.15 -5.55
N LEU A 176 8.99 7.96 -4.70
CA LEU A 176 8.97 7.79 -3.25
C LEU A 176 8.18 8.95 -2.63
N THR A 177 7.16 8.63 -1.86
CA THR A 177 6.40 9.58 -1.06
C THR A 177 6.62 9.33 0.41
N TYR A 178 6.99 10.40 1.12
CA TYR A 178 7.05 10.43 2.57
C TYR A 178 5.86 11.23 3.11
N ILE A 179 5.11 10.64 4.04
CA ILE A 179 4.07 11.34 4.81
C ILE A 179 4.62 11.54 6.21
N ASN A 180 4.78 12.80 6.62
CA ASN A 180 5.38 13.16 7.89
C ASN A 180 4.37 13.08 9.07
N GLU A 181 4.81 13.47 10.27
CA GLU A 181 4.00 13.46 11.50
C GLU A 181 2.77 14.39 11.41
N ASP A 182 2.90 15.49 10.67
CA ASP A 182 1.81 16.44 10.38
C ASP A 182 0.85 15.95 9.28
N ARG A 183 1.05 14.73 8.76
CA ARG A 183 0.28 14.11 7.65
C ARG A 183 0.43 14.81 6.31
N LEU A 184 1.47 15.64 6.16
CA LEU A 184 1.83 16.29 4.91
C LEU A 184 2.65 15.32 4.06
N SER A 185 2.23 15.15 2.81
CA SER A 185 2.93 14.31 1.84
C SER A 185 3.99 15.09 1.07
N THR A 186 5.12 14.43 0.83
CA THR A 186 6.16 14.95 -0.07
C THR A 186 6.64 13.83 -0.97
N THR A 187 6.55 14.03 -2.28
CA THR A 187 6.86 13.02 -3.29
C THR A 187 8.10 13.41 -4.10
N PHE A 188 8.97 12.44 -4.32
CA PHE A 188 10.22 12.59 -5.04
C PHE A 188 10.36 11.49 -6.08
N ARG A 189 11.12 11.75 -7.15
CA ARG A 189 11.65 10.66 -7.97
C ARG A 189 12.71 9.93 -7.16
N LEU A 190 12.75 8.61 -7.25
CA LEU A 190 13.80 7.84 -6.59
C LEU A 190 15.19 8.20 -7.14
N THR A 191 15.27 8.59 -8.42
CA THR A 191 16.48 9.12 -9.06
C THR A 191 16.95 10.43 -8.42
N THR A 192 16.03 11.30 -7.99
CA THR A 192 16.37 12.53 -7.26
C THR A 192 17.02 12.21 -5.92
N LEU A 193 16.50 11.21 -5.18
CA LEU A 193 17.13 10.73 -3.94
C LEU A 193 18.50 10.11 -4.19
N LEU A 194 18.64 9.33 -5.27
CA LEU A 194 19.91 8.72 -5.66
C LEU A 194 21.01 9.77 -5.89
N VAL A 195 20.67 10.93 -6.45
CA VAL A 195 21.63 12.01 -6.74
C VAL A 195 21.84 12.93 -5.52
N SER A 196 20.78 13.26 -4.80
CA SER A 196 20.80 14.34 -3.78
C SER A 196 20.89 13.85 -2.34
N GLY A 197 20.65 12.55 -2.09
CA GLY A 197 20.45 12.02 -0.75
C GLY A 197 19.11 12.45 -0.16
N CYS A 198 18.94 12.18 1.13
CA CYS A 198 17.79 12.66 1.90
C CYS A 198 18.16 12.82 3.38
N ALA A 199 17.26 13.46 4.14
CA ALA A 199 17.43 13.64 5.58
C ALA A 199 17.66 12.28 6.30
N PRO A 200 18.51 12.23 7.34
CA PRO A 200 18.86 10.98 8.03
C PRO A 200 17.63 10.21 8.54
N GLU A 201 16.62 10.95 8.97
CA GLU A 201 15.36 10.43 9.45
C GLU A 201 14.59 9.63 8.37
N LEU A 202 14.53 10.15 7.15
CA LEU A 202 13.89 9.45 6.02
C LEU A 202 14.74 8.24 5.61
N LYS A 203 16.07 8.39 5.57
CA LYS A 203 16.99 7.28 5.29
C LYS A 203 16.79 6.11 6.24
N GLN A 204 16.71 6.35 7.55
CA GLN A 204 16.47 5.30 8.55
C GLN A 204 15.14 4.57 8.33
N ARG A 205 14.07 5.29 7.96
CA ARG A 205 12.78 4.67 7.64
C ARG A 205 12.85 3.82 6.37
N LEU A 206 13.60 4.26 5.35
CA LEU A 206 13.83 3.48 4.13
C LEU A 206 14.64 2.22 4.41
N GLU A 207 15.69 2.31 5.24
CA GLU A 207 16.47 1.15 5.69
C GLU A 207 15.59 0.15 6.47
N TYR A 208 14.73 0.65 7.37
CA TYR A 208 13.77 -0.19 8.09
C TYR A 208 12.78 -0.87 7.14
N ALA A 209 12.24 -0.12 6.18
CA ALA A 209 11.31 -0.62 5.17
C ALA A 209 11.96 -1.71 4.30
N LEU A 210 13.21 -1.53 3.87
CA LEU A 210 13.97 -2.54 3.14
C LEU A 210 14.15 -3.80 4.00
N ASN A 211 14.54 -3.67 5.27
CA ASN A 211 14.72 -4.81 6.17
C ASN A 211 13.43 -5.61 6.35
N MET A 212 12.27 -4.94 6.50
CA MET A 212 10.98 -5.62 6.57
C MET A 212 10.67 -6.42 5.29
N LEU A 213 11.04 -5.88 4.13
CA LEU A 213 10.82 -6.54 2.85
C LEU A 213 11.76 -7.76 2.68
N LEU A 214 13.01 -7.66 3.13
CA LEU A 214 13.98 -8.76 3.07
C LEU A 214 13.66 -9.93 4.01
N GLN A 215 12.99 -9.68 5.14
CA GLN A 215 12.52 -10.76 6.03
C GLN A 215 11.57 -11.75 5.34
N ARG A 216 11.00 -11.37 4.19
CA ARG A 216 10.09 -12.20 3.39
C ARG A 216 10.74 -12.84 2.16
N CYS A 217 11.92 -12.36 1.73
CA CYS A 217 12.66 -12.94 0.60
C CYS A 217 13.49 -14.18 1.01
N ASN A 218 13.67 -14.41 2.32
CA ASN A 218 14.32 -15.59 2.89
C ASN A 218 13.28 -16.61 3.35
#